data_AF-A0A2D9D5W4-F1
#
_entry.id   AF-A0A2D9D5W4-F1
#
_cell.length_a   1.000
_cell.length_b   1.000
_cell.length_c   1.000
_cell.angle_alpha   90.00
_cell.angle_beta   90.00
_cell.angle_gamma   90.00
#
_symmetry.space_group_name_H-M   'P 1'
#
loop_
_entity.id
_entity.type
_entity.pdbx_description
1 polymer ?
#
loop_
_entity_poly.entity_id
_entity_poly.type
_entity_poly.pdbx_seq_one_letter_code
_entity_poly.pdbx_strand_id
1 'polypeptide(L)'
;MKAVFLKYKFLFLSLFFLAIYFLNPGIENQNESSIKNNINSKIVELETKMSHTIDLYEQKLLKKGVEDLWKHEPYYDHVFNIHIYKTDNDSLVYWNNNHVPVSSLTDNPFRKDGFFKLQNGWYYSKTKQVSNSIICCSFLIKNEYPYENEDLINSFSSSFFNLKHIDISIDEALPNKVFNKNKDYLFSIVFGDYDMRNKLHPNTKDFLLFLSSIVLLLAFLYQRFLMLSPVKALIIPLGVFIGYLILMGQSLAMYVGQTPSITFEKTSFIS
;
A
#
# COMPACT_ATOMS: atom_id res chain seq x y z
N MET A 1 -38.12 -10.46 -32.09
CA MET A 1 -36.98 -10.11 -31.21
C MET A 1 -36.33 -8.76 -31.56
N LYS A 2 -35.84 -8.54 -32.79
CA LYS A 2 -35.20 -7.27 -33.22
C LYS A 2 -36.04 -6.00 -32.98
N ALA A 3 -37.35 -6.05 -33.25
CA ALA A 3 -38.24 -4.89 -33.10
C ALA A 3 -38.42 -4.42 -31.64
N VAL A 4 -38.39 -5.36 -30.67
CA VAL A 4 -38.45 -5.03 -29.24
C VAL A 4 -37.13 -4.39 -28.80
N PHE A 5 -36.00 -4.95 -29.23
CA PHE A 5 -34.68 -4.41 -28.91
C PHE A 5 -34.50 -2.97 -29.43
N LEU A 6 -34.87 -2.72 -30.69
CA LEU A 6 -34.84 -1.37 -31.29
C LEU A 6 -35.70 -0.36 -30.52
N LYS A 7 -36.85 -0.81 -29.98
CA LYS A 7 -37.78 0.03 -29.22
C LYS A 7 -37.30 0.40 -27.82
N TYR A 8 -36.44 -0.42 -27.20
CA TYR A 8 -35.95 -0.22 -25.83
C TYR A 8 -34.42 -0.07 -25.75
N LYS A 9 -33.75 0.21 -26.87
CA LYS A 9 -32.28 0.25 -26.96
C LYS A 9 -31.61 1.15 -25.92
N PHE A 10 -32.19 2.32 -25.64
CA PHE A 10 -31.64 3.27 -24.67
C PHE A 10 -31.80 2.79 -23.22
N LEU A 11 -32.89 2.09 -22.92
CA LEU A 11 -33.11 1.48 -21.61
C LEU A 11 -32.12 0.34 -21.37
N PHE A 12 -31.96 -0.56 -22.35
CA PHE A 12 -30.97 -1.64 -22.27
C PHE A 12 -29.54 -1.10 -22.11
N LEU A 13 -29.20 -0.04 -22.84
CA LEU A 13 -27.88 0.56 -22.75
C LEU A 13 -27.66 1.24 -21.39
N SER A 14 -28.65 1.97 -20.88
CA SER A 14 -28.61 2.58 -19.54
C SER A 14 -28.39 1.51 -18.45
N LEU A 15 -29.15 0.41 -18.49
CA LEU A 15 -28.99 -0.71 -17.56
C LEU A 15 -27.63 -1.41 -17.69
N PHE A 16 -27.09 -1.50 -18.91
CA PHE A 16 -25.76 -2.07 -19.15
C PHE A 16 -24.65 -1.21 -18.52
N PHE A 17 -24.68 0.11 -18.71
CA PHE A 17 -23.73 1.02 -18.06
C PHE A 17 -23.85 1.02 -16.53
N LEU A 18 -25.09 0.94 -16.02
CA LEU A 18 -25.35 0.80 -14.59
C LEU A 18 -24.80 -0.53 -14.05
N ALA A 19 -25.00 -1.63 -14.76
CA ALA A 19 -24.44 -2.93 -14.37
C ALA A 19 -22.91 -2.93 -14.38
N ILE A 20 -22.26 -2.28 -15.36
CA ILE A 20 -20.79 -2.12 -15.36
C ILE A 20 -20.34 -1.32 -14.14
N TYR A 21 -21.03 -0.24 -13.79
CA TYR A 21 -20.72 0.55 -12.61
C TYR A 21 -20.74 -0.30 -11.32
N PHE A 22 -21.72 -1.20 -11.17
CA PHE A 22 -21.81 -2.10 -10.01
C PHE A 22 -20.84 -3.29 -10.05
N LEU A 23 -20.55 -3.82 -11.25
CA LEU A 23 -19.71 -5.01 -11.43
C LEU A 23 -18.22 -4.71 -11.52
N ASN A 24 -17.83 -3.43 -11.55
CA ASN A 24 -16.44 -3.03 -11.53
C ASN A 24 -16.02 -2.81 -10.07
N PRO A 25 -15.54 -3.84 -9.34
CA PRO A 25 -14.97 -3.62 -8.01
C PRO A 25 -13.87 -2.57 -8.17
N GLY A 26 -14.03 -1.47 -7.42
CA GLY A 26 -13.34 -0.21 -7.67
C GLY A 26 -11.87 -0.37 -8.02
N ILE A 27 -11.42 0.48 -8.95
CA ILE A 27 -10.02 0.69 -9.37
C ILE A 27 -9.07 0.85 -8.16
N GLU A 28 -9.60 1.15 -6.98
CA GLU A 28 -8.93 1.22 -5.67
C GLU A 28 -8.27 -0.10 -5.22
N ASN A 29 -8.94 -1.26 -5.32
CA ASN A 29 -8.32 -2.56 -4.99
C ASN A 29 -7.14 -2.88 -5.92
N GLN A 30 -7.19 -2.38 -7.16
CA GLN A 30 -6.07 -2.54 -8.11
C GLN A 30 -4.90 -1.65 -7.72
N ASN A 31 -5.14 -0.45 -7.18
CA ASN A 31 -4.09 0.45 -6.73
C ASN A 31 -3.42 -0.06 -5.44
N GLU A 32 -4.18 -0.46 -4.42
CA GLU A 32 -3.63 -1.05 -3.19
C GLU A 32 -2.83 -2.33 -3.49
N SER A 33 -3.40 -3.21 -4.32
CA SER A 33 -2.68 -4.43 -4.73
C SER A 33 -1.44 -4.09 -5.55
N SER A 34 -1.46 -3.06 -6.39
CA SER A 34 -0.29 -2.62 -7.15
C SER A 34 0.81 -2.09 -6.22
N ILE A 35 0.47 -1.22 -5.27
CA ILE A 35 1.40 -0.69 -4.27
C ILE A 35 2.00 -1.82 -3.44
N LYS A 36 1.18 -2.75 -2.94
CA LYS A 36 1.64 -3.94 -2.22
C LYS A 36 2.60 -4.76 -3.06
N ASN A 37 2.25 -5.04 -4.32
CA ASN A 37 3.10 -5.83 -5.22
C ASN A 37 4.43 -5.11 -5.52
N ASN A 38 4.42 -3.79 -5.66
CA ASN A 38 5.62 -2.98 -5.87
C ASN A 38 6.53 -2.97 -4.64
N ILE A 39 5.98 -2.87 -3.44
CA ILE A 39 6.76 -2.96 -2.19
C ILE A 39 7.37 -4.36 -2.07
N ASN A 40 6.57 -5.41 -2.33
CA ASN A 40 7.04 -6.79 -2.22
C ASN A 40 8.14 -7.11 -3.24
N SER A 41 7.97 -6.70 -4.50
CA SER A 41 9.01 -6.88 -5.53
C SER A 41 10.27 -6.10 -5.18
N LYS A 42 10.13 -4.91 -4.61
CA LYS A 42 11.27 -4.08 -4.21
C LYS A 42 12.02 -4.66 -3.01
N ILE A 43 11.33 -5.25 -2.04
CA ILE A 43 11.98 -5.99 -0.94
C ILE A 43 12.83 -7.13 -1.49
N VAL A 44 12.27 -7.96 -2.38
CA VAL A 44 13.01 -9.09 -2.98
C VAL A 44 14.23 -8.62 -3.78
N GLU A 45 14.11 -7.50 -4.50
CA GLU A 45 15.22 -6.85 -5.19
C GLU A 45 16.31 -6.41 -4.20
N LEU A 46 15.93 -5.70 -3.13
CA LEU A 46 16.85 -5.21 -2.10
C LEU A 46 17.51 -6.35 -1.34
N GLU A 47 16.81 -7.44 -1.02
CA GLU A 47 17.39 -8.62 -0.36
C GLU A 47 18.45 -9.32 -1.24
N THR A 48 18.20 -9.36 -2.55
CA THR A 48 19.15 -9.94 -3.50
C THR A 48 20.39 -9.07 -3.61
N LYS A 49 20.22 -7.74 -3.72
CA LYS A 49 21.33 -6.78 -3.69
C LYS A 49 22.10 -6.83 -2.37
N MET A 50 21.39 -6.90 -1.25
CA MET A 50 21.96 -7.00 0.09
C MET A 50 22.86 -8.24 0.25
N SER A 51 22.41 -9.39 -0.26
CA SER A 51 23.20 -10.63 -0.22
C SER A 51 24.48 -10.49 -1.04
N HIS A 52 24.40 -9.88 -2.23
CA HIS A 52 25.58 -9.58 -3.03
C HIS A 52 26.55 -8.62 -2.32
N THR A 53 26.02 -7.57 -1.68
CA THR A 53 26.83 -6.62 -0.89
C THR A 53 27.56 -7.33 0.24
N ILE A 54 26.89 -8.21 0.98
CA ILE A 54 27.52 -9.01 2.04
C ILE A 54 28.69 -9.84 1.48
N ASP A 55 28.49 -10.53 0.36
CA ASP A 55 29.54 -11.36 -0.25
C ASP A 55 30.74 -10.51 -0.72
N LEU A 56 30.51 -9.29 -1.22
CA LEU A 56 31.58 -8.35 -1.55
C LEU A 56 32.39 -7.94 -0.32
N TYR A 57 31.73 -7.61 0.79
CA TYR A 57 32.41 -7.23 2.03
C TYR A 57 33.15 -8.41 2.67
N GLU A 58 32.60 -9.62 2.62
CA GLU A 58 33.29 -10.84 3.02
C GLU A 58 34.60 -11.02 2.25
N GLN A 59 34.57 -10.91 0.91
CA GLN A 59 35.79 -11.05 0.12
C GLN A 59 36.84 -9.98 0.45
N LYS A 60 36.41 -8.74 0.73
CA LYS A 60 37.32 -7.66 1.16
C LYS A 60 37.94 -7.97 2.52
N LEU A 61 37.12 -8.38 3.49
CA LEU A 61 37.55 -8.79 4.83
C LEU A 61 38.58 -9.92 4.78
N LEU A 62 38.31 -10.98 4.02
CA LEU A 62 39.18 -12.15 3.92
C LEU A 62 40.51 -11.84 3.23
N LYS A 63 40.53 -10.96 2.21
CA LYS A 63 41.74 -10.65 1.44
C LYS A 63 42.64 -9.59 2.09
N LYS A 64 42.05 -8.58 2.72
CA LYS A 64 42.77 -7.36 3.11
C LYS A 64 42.51 -6.90 4.56
N GLY A 65 41.58 -7.54 5.26
CA GLY A 65 41.22 -7.19 6.64
C GLY A 65 40.37 -5.93 6.76
N VAL A 66 39.96 -5.63 8.01
CA VAL A 66 39.07 -4.50 8.35
C VAL A 66 39.71 -3.15 8.04
N GLU A 67 41.02 -3.01 8.23
CA GLU A 67 41.74 -1.74 8.05
C GLU A 67 41.65 -1.21 6.61
N ASP A 68 41.60 -2.11 5.61
CA ASP A 68 41.47 -1.71 4.20
C ASP A 68 40.08 -1.14 3.88
N LEU A 69 39.06 -1.51 4.65
CA LEU A 69 37.69 -0.99 4.49
C LEU A 69 37.61 0.50 4.82
N TRP A 70 38.47 0.98 5.73
CA TRP A 70 38.58 2.40 6.08
C TRP A 70 39.39 3.22 5.06
N LYS A 71 40.23 2.57 4.25
CA LYS A 71 41.11 3.24 3.27
C LYS A 71 40.42 3.64 1.98
N HIS A 72 39.30 2.99 1.67
CA HIS A 72 38.46 3.34 0.54
C HIS A 72 37.38 4.28 1.04
N GLU A 73 37.15 5.40 0.34
CA GLU A 73 35.98 6.24 0.63
C GLU A 73 34.75 5.34 0.70
N PRO A 74 33.87 5.51 1.72
CA PRO A 74 32.66 4.73 1.80
C PRO A 74 31.96 4.93 0.48
N TYR A 75 31.86 3.86 -0.32
CA TYR A 75 31.01 3.86 -1.49
C TYR A 75 29.63 4.21 -0.93
N TYR A 76 29.18 5.44 -1.19
CA TYR A 76 27.92 6.00 -0.68
C TYR A 76 26.75 5.33 -1.41
N ASP A 77 26.70 4.01 -1.36
CA ASP A 77 25.46 3.29 -1.55
C ASP A 77 24.63 3.54 -0.29
N HIS A 78 23.93 4.68 -0.30
CA HIS A 78 23.06 5.13 0.80
C HIS A 78 21.90 4.15 1.07
N VAL A 79 21.74 3.13 0.23
CA VAL A 79 20.71 2.11 0.38
C VAL A 79 21.04 1.15 1.52
N PHE A 80 22.31 0.76 1.67
CA PHE A 80 22.72 -0.27 2.63
C PHE A 80 23.56 0.29 3.77
N ASN A 81 23.18 -0.06 4.99
CA ASN A 81 24.00 0.20 6.17
C ASN A 81 24.76 -1.06 6.53
N ILE A 82 26.09 -0.95 6.53
CA ILE A 82 27.03 -2.03 6.83
C ILE A 82 27.65 -1.73 8.17
N HIS A 83 27.59 -2.70 9.08
CA HIS A 83 28.33 -2.70 10.33
C HIS A 83 29.08 -4.02 10.45
N ILE A 84 30.32 -3.98 10.90
CA ILE A 84 31.13 -5.18 11.15
C ILE A 84 31.50 -5.20 12.61
N TYR A 85 31.18 -6.31 13.28
CA TYR A 85 31.50 -6.56 14.68
C TYR A 85 32.56 -7.65 14.79
N LYS A 86 33.39 -7.60 15.83
CA LYS A 86 34.22 -8.74 16.24
C LYS A 86 33.41 -9.70 17.10
N THR A 87 33.55 -11.00 16.87
CA THR A 87 32.78 -12.03 17.59
C THR A 87 33.20 -12.15 19.05
N ASP A 88 34.50 -12.02 19.34
CA ASP A 88 35.05 -12.28 20.68
C ASP A 88 34.59 -11.27 21.75
N ASN A 89 34.28 -10.04 21.35
CA ASN A 89 34.03 -8.94 22.27
C ASN A 89 32.89 -8.01 21.85
N ASP A 90 32.08 -8.43 20.86
CA ASP A 90 30.93 -7.69 20.34
C ASP A 90 31.25 -6.25 19.93
N SER A 91 32.51 -5.94 19.63
CA SER A 91 32.93 -4.58 19.34
C SER A 91 32.70 -4.24 17.88
N LEU A 92 32.00 -3.13 17.64
CA LEU A 92 31.86 -2.53 16.31
C LEU A 92 33.24 -2.05 15.83
N VAL A 93 33.73 -2.60 14.72
CA VAL A 93 35.05 -2.28 14.15
C VAL A 93 34.99 -1.55 12.81
N TYR A 94 33.83 -1.54 12.16
CA TYR A 94 33.60 -0.80 10.93
C TYR A 94 32.12 -0.47 10.74
N TRP A 95 31.84 0.71 10.20
CA TRP A 95 30.52 1.10 9.70
C TRP A 95 30.67 2.01 8.48
N ASN A 96 29.76 1.91 7.51
CA ASN A 96 29.82 2.75 6.31
C ASN A 96 29.02 4.06 6.43
N ASN A 97 28.04 4.14 7.33
CA ASN A 97 27.23 5.33 7.59
C ASN A 97 26.65 5.33 9.01
N ASN A 98 26.01 6.43 9.41
CA ASN A 98 25.42 6.62 10.74
C ASN A 98 23.88 6.68 10.72
N HIS A 99 23.22 6.14 9.67
CA HIS A 99 21.75 6.22 9.55
C HIS A 99 21.02 5.26 10.49
N VAL A 100 21.70 4.21 10.96
CA VAL A 100 21.15 3.24 11.90
C VAL A 100 21.53 3.68 13.31
N PRO A 101 20.57 3.92 14.21
CA PRO A 101 20.88 4.18 15.61
C PRO A 101 21.41 2.88 16.25
N VAL A 102 22.73 2.81 16.44
CA VAL A 102 23.38 1.70 17.14
C VAL A 102 23.24 1.95 18.64
N SER A 103 22.31 1.25 19.31
CA SER A 103 22.24 1.28 20.77
C SER A 103 23.39 0.50 21.37
N SER A 104 24.00 1.01 22.45
CA SER A 104 25.06 0.33 23.21
C SER A 104 24.56 -0.86 24.06
N LEU A 105 23.28 -1.23 23.95
CA LEU A 105 22.67 -2.32 24.70
C LEU A 105 22.92 -3.66 24.00
N THR A 106 23.16 -4.69 24.81
CA THR A 106 23.57 -6.05 24.41
C THR A 106 22.60 -6.74 23.47
N ASP A 107 21.33 -6.33 23.43
CA ASP A 107 20.32 -6.84 22.49
C ASP A 107 20.09 -5.87 21.34
N ASN A 108 21.12 -5.58 20.53
CA ASN A 108 20.95 -4.81 19.31
C ASN A 108 20.22 -5.67 18.26
N PRO A 109 18.93 -5.40 17.92
CA PRO A 109 18.18 -6.20 16.96
C PRO A 109 18.82 -6.20 15.56
N PHE A 110 19.68 -5.22 15.27
CA PHE A 110 20.49 -5.14 14.06
C PHE A 110 21.41 -6.34 13.81
N ARG A 111 21.77 -7.08 14.87
CA ARG A 111 22.68 -8.24 14.82
C ARG A 111 21.95 -9.55 14.53
N LYS A 112 20.66 -9.52 14.21
CA LYS A 112 19.86 -10.68 13.85
C LYS A 112 19.35 -10.53 12.42
N ASP A 113 19.04 -11.65 11.80
CA ASP A 113 18.38 -11.65 10.49
C ASP A 113 16.89 -11.32 10.68
N GLY A 114 16.34 -10.52 9.76
CA GLY A 114 14.90 -10.31 9.65
C GLY A 114 14.46 -8.86 9.77
N PHE A 115 13.18 -8.70 10.08
CA PHE A 115 12.48 -7.42 10.14
C PHE A 115 12.35 -6.94 11.59
N PHE A 116 12.69 -5.67 11.83
CA PHE A 116 12.71 -5.11 13.19
C PHE A 116 12.46 -3.60 13.18
N LYS A 117 12.05 -3.08 14.35
CA LYS A 117 11.81 -1.66 14.58
C LYS A 117 12.95 -1.05 15.39
N LEU A 118 13.44 0.11 14.96
CA LEU A 118 14.33 0.99 15.70
C LEU A 118 13.61 2.30 16.02
N GLN A 119 14.27 3.18 16.78
CA GLN A 119 13.70 4.47 17.22
C GLN A 119 13.27 5.40 16.08
N ASN A 120 13.89 5.27 14.91
CA ASN A 120 13.67 6.12 13.75
C ASN A 120 12.93 5.42 12.59
N GLY A 121 12.62 4.13 12.71
CA GLY A 121 11.93 3.43 11.64
C GLY A 121 12.05 1.92 11.63
N TRP A 122 11.55 1.34 10.54
CA TRP A 122 11.53 -0.08 10.27
C TRP A 122 12.64 -0.49 9.33
N TYR A 123 13.34 -1.56 9.70
CA TYR A 123 14.52 -2.03 9.00
C TYR A 123 14.41 -3.52 8.71
N TYR A 124 15.16 -3.93 7.69
CA TYR A 124 15.44 -5.33 7.42
C TYR A 124 16.94 -5.55 7.45
N SER A 125 17.38 -6.61 8.12
CA SER A 125 18.80 -6.95 8.25
C SER A 125 19.08 -8.40 7.86
N LYS A 126 20.32 -8.61 7.44
CA LYS A 126 20.92 -9.92 7.28
C LYS A 126 22.35 -9.89 7.76
N THR A 127 22.75 -10.96 8.41
CA THR A 127 24.05 -11.14 9.02
C THR A 127 24.82 -12.27 8.35
N LYS A 128 26.15 -12.18 8.40
CA LYS A 128 27.03 -13.26 7.95
C LYS A 128 28.26 -13.32 8.85
N GLN A 129 28.47 -14.47 9.47
CA GLN A 129 29.70 -14.77 10.20
C GLN A 129 30.83 -15.01 9.20
N VAL A 130 31.93 -14.27 9.34
CA VAL A 130 33.15 -14.40 8.54
C VAL A 130 34.34 -14.46 9.49
N SER A 131 34.91 -15.66 9.67
CA SER A 131 35.99 -15.90 10.64
C SER A 131 35.64 -15.37 12.04
N ASN A 132 36.41 -14.40 12.55
CA ASN A 132 36.18 -13.75 13.84
C ASN A 132 35.43 -12.40 13.72
N SER A 133 34.55 -12.27 12.73
CA SER A 133 33.76 -11.07 12.53
C SER A 133 32.35 -11.39 12.05
N ILE A 134 31.41 -10.51 12.36
CA ILE A 134 30.02 -10.56 11.91
C ILE A 134 29.76 -9.36 11.04
N ILE A 135 29.45 -9.60 9.77
CA ILE A 135 28.96 -8.57 8.86
C ILE A 135 27.46 -8.46 9.06
N CYS A 136 26.98 -7.28 9.43
CA CYS A 136 25.57 -6.95 9.53
C CYS A 136 25.23 -5.94 8.43
N CYS A 137 24.38 -6.33 7.49
CA CYS A 137 23.90 -5.45 6.43
C CYS A 137 22.41 -5.21 6.62
N SER A 138 21.96 -3.98 6.37
CA SER A 138 20.56 -3.62 6.51
C SER A 138 20.14 -2.56 5.50
N PHE A 139 18.84 -2.39 5.32
CA PHE A 139 18.27 -1.24 4.65
C PHE A 139 17.01 -0.75 5.38
N LEU A 140 16.72 0.55 5.23
CA LEU A 140 15.53 1.19 5.78
C LEU A 140 14.32 0.91 4.89
N ILE A 141 13.23 0.43 5.49
CA ILE A 141 11.95 0.24 4.80
C ILE A 141 11.11 1.51 4.91
N LYS A 142 10.87 1.98 6.15
CA LYS A 142 10.02 3.13 6.43
C LYS A 142 10.56 3.92 7.63
N ASN A 143 10.66 5.24 7.49
CA ASN A 143 10.88 6.15 8.60
C ASN A 143 9.63 6.25 9.46
N GLU A 144 9.80 6.15 10.77
CA GLU A 144 8.71 6.30 11.73
C GLU A 144 9.20 6.99 13.00
N TYR A 145 8.81 8.25 13.12
CA TYR A 145 9.12 9.15 14.23
C TYR A 145 7.84 9.47 15.02
N PRO A 146 7.95 9.69 16.34
CA PRO A 146 6.82 10.13 17.16
C PRO A 146 6.22 11.48 16.75
N TYR A 147 7.05 12.33 16.12
CA TYR A 147 6.67 13.66 15.65
C TYR A 147 7.19 13.87 14.23
N GLU A 148 6.33 14.43 13.36
CA GLU A 148 6.67 14.77 11.99
C GLU A 148 6.91 16.28 11.87
N ASN A 149 7.98 16.67 11.15
CA ASN A 149 8.26 18.07 10.81
C ASN A 149 8.84 18.13 9.37
N GLU A 150 9.30 19.31 8.94
CA GLU A 150 9.83 19.49 7.57
C GLU A 150 11.07 18.63 7.28
N ASP A 151 11.84 18.27 8.31
CA ASP A 151 13.06 17.46 8.21
C ASP A 151 12.81 15.97 8.54
N LEU A 152 11.86 15.69 9.44
CA LEU A 152 11.51 14.37 9.93
C LEU A 152 10.17 13.96 9.32
N ILE A 153 10.24 13.27 8.18
CA ILE A 153 9.06 12.85 7.41
C ILE A 153 8.83 11.35 7.62
N ASN A 154 7.61 11.01 8.04
CA ASN A 154 7.17 9.62 8.18
C ASN A 154 6.76 9.07 6.82
N SER A 155 7.72 8.49 6.11
CA SER A 155 7.50 7.88 4.79
C SER A 155 8.29 6.61 4.60
N PHE A 156 7.86 5.80 3.64
CA PHE A 156 8.72 4.77 3.07
C PHE A 156 10.04 5.39 2.58
N SER A 157 11.13 4.62 2.62
CA SER A 157 12.42 5.12 2.18
C SER A 157 12.41 5.44 0.68
N SER A 158 13.41 6.20 0.21
CA SER A 158 13.53 6.55 -1.21
C SER A 158 13.62 5.34 -2.13
N SER A 159 14.05 4.19 -1.61
CA SER A 159 14.03 2.92 -2.32
C SER A 159 12.61 2.43 -2.65
N PHE A 160 11.59 2.91 -1.93
CA PHE A 160 10.19 2.53 -2.02
C PHE A 160 9.29 3.71 -2.46
N PHE A 161 9.80 4.58 -3.33
CA PHE A 161 9.04 5.69 -3.95
C PHE A 161 8.52 6.78 -2.99
N ASN A 162 9.05 6.87 -1.76
CA ASN A 162 8.63 7.86 -0.76
C ASN A 162 7.12 7.89 -0.52
N LEU A 163 6.50 6.70 -0.46
CA LEU A 163 5.08 6.57 -0.15
C LEU A 163 4.76 7.17 1.23
N LYS A 164 3.81 8.11 1.25
CA LYS A 164 3.30 8.78 2.47
C LYS A 164 1.92 8.23 2.83
N HIS A 165 1.54 8.38 4.10
CA HIS A 165 0.22 7.99 4.63
C HIS A 165 -0.09 6.47 4.53
N ILE A 166 0.96 5.67 4.44
CA ILE A 166 0.88 4.21 4.47
C ILE A 166 1.66 3.73 5.69
N ASP A 167 1.00 2.93 6.51
CA ASP A 167 1.54 2.38 7.74
C ASP A 167 1.87 0.90 7.62
N ILE A 168 2.70 0.45 8.56
CA ILE A 168 3.15 -0.93 8.67
C ILE A 168 2.58 -1.50 9.96
N SER A 169 1.97 -2.68 9.86
CA SER A 169 1.50 -3.46 11.01
C SER A 169 2.16 -4.83 11.02
N ILE A 170 2.50 -5.34 12.21
CA ILE A 170 3.00 -6.71 12.39
C ILE A 170 1.83 -7.72 12.53
N ASP A 171 0.59 -7.23 12.56
CA ASP A 171 -0.58 -8.10 12.70
C ASP A 171 -0.81 -8.94 11.42
N GLU A 172 -0.56 -10.23 11.56
CA GLU A 172 -0.78 -11.24 10.51
C GLU A 172 -2.26 -11.45 10.17
N ALA A 173 -3.20 -11.00 11.00
CA ALA A 173 -4.62 -11.09 10.67
C ALA A 173 -5.04 -10.09 9.58
N LEU A 174 -4.26 -9.03 9.36
CA LEU A 174 -4.59 -7.98 8.41
C LEU A 174 -4.40 -8.40 6.94
N PRO A 175 -5.17 -7.80 6.01
CA PRO A 175 -4.96 -7.96 4.58
C PRO A 175 -3.65 -7.27 4.14
N ASN A 176 -3.28 -7.43 2.86
CA ASN A 176 -2.11 -6.77 2.26
C ASN A 176 -0.75 -7.16 2.89
N LYS A 177 -0.56 -8.46 3.09
CA LYS A 177 0.68 -9.06 3.59
C LYS A 177 1.85 -8.91 2.61
N VAL A 178 3.01 -8.60 3.15
CA VAL A 178 4.30 -8.49 2.47
C VAL A 178 5.22 -9.59 2.98
N PHE A 179 5.99 -10.19 2.05
CA PHE A 179 6.80 -11.36 2.33
C PHE A 179 8.26 -11.13 1.92
N ASN A 180 9.18 -11.85 2.55
CA ASN A 180 10.58 -11.89 2.12
C ASN A 180 10.75 -12.79 0.88
N LYS A 181 11.99 -12.89 0.38
CA LYS A 181 12.33 -13.80 -0.73
C LYS A 181 12.02 -15.28 -0.45
N ASN A 182 12.05 -15.71 0.81
CA ASN A 182 11.74 -17.08 1.24
C ASN A 182 10.24 -17.34 1.42
N LYS A 183 9.38 -16.33 1.22
CA LYS A 183 7.93 -16.32 1.49
C LYS A 183 7.54 -16.34 2.97
N ASP A 184 8.47 -15.99 3.86
CA ASP A 184 8.14 -15.72 5.25
C ASP A 184 7.48 -14.35 5.37
N TYR A 185 6.49 -14.25 6.24
CA TYR A 185 5.77 -13.00 6.51
C TYR A 185 6.70 -11.97 7.16
N LEU A 186 6.63 -10.73 6.68
CA LEU A 186 7.36 -9.60 7.29
C LEU A 186 6.42 -8.65 8.02
N PHE A 187 5.43 -8.13 7.28
CA PHE A 187 4.46 -7.18 7.80
C PHE A 187 3.25 -7.04 6.87
N SER A 188 2.21 -6.38 7.35
CA SER A 188 0.99 -6.02 6.62
C SER A 188 0.97 -4.51 6.35
N ILE A 189 0.52 -4.12 5.17
CA ILE A 189 0.38 -2.71 4.79
C ILE A 189 -1.00 -2.20 5.22
N VAL A 190 -1.01 -1.09 5.95
CA VAL A 190 -2.23 -0.39 6.38
C VAL A 190 -2.33 0.94 5.62
N PHE A 191 -3.38 1.08 4.81
CA PHE A 191 -3.68 2.32 4.10
C PHE A 191 -4.48 3.24 5.03
N GLY A 192 -3.95 4.42 5.36
CA GLY A 192 -4.51 5.31 6.37
C GLY A 192 -5.81 6.02 5.94
N ASP A 193 -6.56 6.53 6.93
CA ASP A 193 -7.88 7.14 6.75
C ASP A 193 -7.90 8.41 5.89
N TYR A 194 -6.76 9.02 5.59
CA TYR A 194 -6.69 10.14 4.64
C TYR A 194 -7.19 9.72 3.25
N ASP A 195 -6.98 8.46 2.88
CA ASP A 195 -7.59 7.92 1.66
C ASP A 195 -9.11 7.81 1.77
N MET A 196 -9.74 7.77 2.95
CA MET A 196 -11.22 7.77 3.05
C MET A 196 -11.86 9.05 2.50
N ARG A 197 -11.16 10.20 2.53
CA ARG A 197 -11.65 11.43 1.90
C ARG A 197 -11.54 11.38 0.37
N ASN A 198 -10.56 10.66 -0.17
CA ASN A 198 -10.47 10.35 -1.59
C ASN A 198 -11.38 9.19 -2.01
N LYS A 199 -11.74 8.27 -1.10
CA LYS A 199 -12.72 7.18 -1.31
C LYS A 199 -14.10 7.71 -1.70
N LEU A 200 -14.46 8.88 -1.17
CA LEU A 200 -15.72 9.57 -1.47
C LEU A 200 -15.74 10.28 -2.83
N HIS A 201 -14.59 10.42 -3.50
CA HIS A 201 -14.56 10.97 -4.85
C HIS A 201 -14.75 9.84 -5.86
N PRO A 202 -15.93 9.75 -6.51
CA PRO A 202 -16.09 8.79 -7.60
C PRO A 202 -15.00 9.05 -8.64
N ASN A 203 -14.28 8.00 -9.02
CA ASN A 203 -13.29 8.08 -10.08
C ASN A 203 -13.94 8.74 -11.29
N THR A 204 -13.23 9.60 -12.02
CA THR A 204 -13.79 10.30 -13.19
C THR A 204 -14.43 9.34 -14.18
N LYS A 205 -13.90 8.11 -14.30
CA LYS A 205 -14.51 7.02 -15.09
C LYS A 205 -15.85 6.55 -14.53
N ASP A 206 -15.95 6.32 -13.23
CA ASP A 206 -17.18 5.85 -12.58
C ASP A 206 -18.27 6.93 -12.62
N PHE A 207 -17.89 8.19 -12.43
CA PHE A 207 -18.76 9.34 -12.64
C PHE A 207 -19.27 9.42 -14.10
N LEU A 208 -18.40 9.21 -15.08
CA LEU A 208 -18.78 9.20 -16.49
C LEU A 208 -19.70 8.02 -16.85
N LEU A 209 -19.48 6.83 -16.30
CA LEU A 209 -20.36 5.67 -16.47
C LEU A 209 -21.74 5.93 -15.87
N PHE A 210 -21.78 6.48 -14.66
CA PHE A 210 -23.02 6.86 -13.99
C PHE A 210 -23.78 7.94 -14.76
N LEU A 211 -23.09 9.02 -15.16
CA LEU A 211 -23.66 10.11 -15.95
C LEU A 211 -24.19 9.60 -17.30
N SER A 212 -23.45 8.73 -17.97
CA SER A 212 -23.89 8.09 -19.22
C SER A 212 -25.16 7.27 -19.02
N SER A 213 -25.27 6.55 -17.90
CA SER A 213 -26.48 5.79 -17.56
C SER A 213 -27.71 6.70 -17.39
N ILE A 214 -27.55 7.86 -16.74
CA ILE A 214 -28.60 8.86 -16.54
C ILE A 214 -29.01 9.49 -17.87
N VAL A 215 -28.05 9.93 -18.69
CA VAL A 215 -28.34 10.56 -19.99
C VAL A 215 -29.13 9.61 -20.89
N LEU A 216 -28.75 8.32 -20.92
CA LEU A 216 -29.45 7.29 -21.69
C LEU A 216 -30.86 7.02 -21.13
N LEU A 217 -31.03 7.07 -19.81
CA LEU A 217 -32.34 6.95 -19.19
C LEU A 217 -33.24 8.12 -19.59
N LEU A 218 -32.76 9.36 -19.48
CA LEU A 218 -33.51 10.55 -19.87
C LEU A 218 -33.87 10.54 -21.36
N ALA A 219 -32.96 10.12 -22.23
CA ALA A 219 -33.24 9.95 -23.65
C ALA A 219 -34.37 8.93 -23.90
N PHE A 220 -34.41 7.82 -23.15
CA PHE A 220 -35.50 6.85 -23.21
C PHE A 220 -36.83 7.47 -22.76
N LEU A 221 -36.84 8.18 -21.62
CA LEU A 221 -38.07 8.80 -21.09
C LEU A 221 -38.60 9.87 -22.06
N TYR A 222 -37.73 10.69 -22.65
CA TYR A 222 -38.08 11.69 -23.64
C TYR A 222 -38.70 11.07 -24.91
N GLN A 223 -38.08 10.01 -25.44
CA GLN A 223 -38.64 9.27 -26.59
C GLN A 223 -40.04 8.73 -26.29
N ARG A 224 -40.27 8.27 -25.05
CA ARG A 224 -41.58 7.74 -24.64
C ARG A 224 -42.62 8.82 -24.43
N PHE A 225 -42.24 9.95 -23.85
CA PHE A 225 -43.12 11.10 -23.68
C PHE A 225 -43.69 11.58 -25.03
N LEU A 226 -42.85 11.64 -26.07
CA LEU A 226 -43.27 12.04 -27.42
C LEU A 226 -44.19 11.04 -28.15
N MET A 227 -44.21 9.77 -27.74
CA MET A 227 -44.94 8.71 -28.45
C MET A 227 -46.22 8.22 -27.74
N LEU A 228 -46.49 8.67 -26.52
CA LEU A 228 -47.58 8.17 -25.68
C LEU A 228 -48.71 9.21 -25.53
N SER A 229 -49.92 8.73 -25.27
CA SER A 229 -51.04 9.59 -24.88
C SER A 229 -50.73 10.30 -23.54
N PRO A 230 -51.26 11.51 -23.29
CA PRO A 230 -50.79 12.39 -22.21
C PRO A 230 -50.80 11.74 -20.82
N VAL A 231 -51.76 10.86 -20.53
CA VAL A 231 -51.83 10.13 -19.26
C VAL A 231 -50.75 9.04 -19.15
N LYS A 232 -50.50 8.28 -20.22
CA LYS A 232 -49.49 7.21 -20.26
C LYS A 232 -48.07 7.77 -20.35
N ALA A 233 -47.93 8.95 -20.95
CA ALA A 233 -46.69 9.72 -21.04
C ALA A 233 -46.19 10.22 -19.68
N LEU A 234 -47.04 10.24 -18.65
CA LEU A 234 -46.66 10.64 -17.29
C LEU A 234 -46.35 9.43 -16.39
N ILE A 235 -47.22 8.41 -16.39
CA ILE A 235 -47.17 7.31 -15.41
C ILE A 235 -45.98 6.35 -15.66
N ILE A 236 -45.76 5.98 -16.92
CA ILE A 236 -44.70 5.01 -17.29
C ILE A 236 -43.29 5.56 -16.99
N PRO A 237 -42.92 6.79 -17.38
CA PRO A 237 -41.60 7.30 -17.07
C PRO A 237 -41.40 7.58 -15.58
N LEU A 238 -42.45 7.98 -14.85
CA LEU A 238 -42.39 8.19 -13.40
C LEU A 238 -42.09 6.88 -12.65
N GLY A 239 -42.72 5.77 -13.03
CA GLY A 239 -42.44 4.46 -12.44
C GLY A 239 -41.01 3.97 -12.69
N VAL A 240 -40.48 4.18 -13.90
CA VAL A 240 -39.09 3.85 -14.23
C VAL A 240 -38.10 4.72 -13.45
N PHE A 241 -38.40 6.01 -13.30
CA PHE A 241 -37.57 6.94 -12.53
C PHE A 241 -37.55 6.59 -11.04
N ILE A 242 -38.70 6.27 -10.44
CA ILE A 242 -38.79 5.80 -9.06
C ILE A 242 -38.01 4.50 -8.86
N GLY A 243 -38.12 3.54 -9.78
CA GLY A 243 -37.33 2.30 -9.74
C GLY A 243 -35.82 2.58 -9.78
N TYR A 244 -35.39 3.53 -10.60
CA TYR A 244 -33.98 3.96 -10.66
C TYR A 244 -33.52 4.62 -9.36
N LEU A 245 -34.35 5.47 -8.73
CA LEU A 245 -34.05 6.08 -7.43
C LEU A 245 -33.95 5.04 -6.30
N ILE A 246 -34.78 3.99 -6.33
CA ILE A 246 -34.70 2.90 -5.33
C ILE A 246 -33.38 2.14 -5.49
N LEU A 247 -32.97 1.81 -6.72
CA LEU A 247 -31.68 1.17 -6.99
C LEU A 247 -30.51 2.06 -6.55
N MET A 248 -30.60 3.37 -6.77
CA MET A 248 -29.61 4.34 -6.30
C MET A 248 -29.56 4.42 -4.77
N GLY A 249 -30.71 4.42 -4.10
CA GLY A 249 -30.80 4.42 -2.64
C GLY A 249 -30.20 3.16 -2.00
N GLN A 250 -30.42 1.99 -2.61
CA GLN A 250 -29.76 0.74 -2.18
C GLN A 250 -28.24 0.78 -2.35
N SER A 251 -27.75 1.36 -3.45
CA SER A 251 -26.31 1.57 -3.65
C SER A 251 -25.70 2.48 -2.59
N LEU A 252 -26.39 3.58 -2.26
CA LEU A 252 -25.93 4.52 -1.26
C LEU A 252 -25.91 3.86 0.13
N ALA A 253 -26.92 3.06 0.44
CA ALA A 253 -27.01 2.31 1.70
C ALA A 253 -25.91 1.25 1.83
N MET A 254 -25.54 0.54 0.75
CA MET A 254 -24.40 -0.39 0.77
C MET A 254 -23.08 0.33 0.98
N TYR A 255 -22.90 1.50 0.37
CA TYR A 255 -21.70 2.31 0.51
C TYR A 255 -21.54 2.88 1.93
N VAL A 256 -22.64 3.37 2.52
CA VAL A 256 -22.66 3.85 3.91
C VAL A 256 -22.52 2.69 4.91
N GLY A 257 -23.11 1.53 4.62
CA GLY A 257 -23.02 0.33 5.47
C GLY A 257 -21.63 -0.32 5.53
N GLN A 258 -20.72 0.03 4.63
CA GLN A 258 -19.30 -0.38 4.68
C GLN A 258 -18.42 0.54 5.54
N THR A 259 -18.95 1.67 6.03
CA THR A 259 -18.27 2.36 7.12
C THR A 259 -18.42 1.50 8.38
N PRO A 260 -17.33 0.99 8.98
CA PRO A 260 -17.44 0.32 10.26
C PRO A 260 -18.08 1.32 11.21
N SER A 261 -19.15 0.89 11.89
CA SER A 261 -19.82 1.69 12.91
C SER A 261 -18.75 2.26 13.83
N ILE A 262 -18.57 3.58 13.77
CA ILE A 262 -17.84 4.36 14.76
C ILE A 262 -18.69 4.33 16.04
N THR A 263 -18.82 3.15 16.63
CA THR A 263 -19.21 2.96 18.01
C THR A 263 -17.91 2.92 18.78
N PHE A 264 -17.56 4.11 19.27
CA PHE A 264 -16.64 4.39 20.35
C PHE A 264 -16.44 3.20 21.32
N GLU A 265 -15.33 2.47 21.17
CA GLU A 265 -14.72 1.76 22.29
C GLU A 265 -13.54 2.62 22.78
N LYS A 266 -13.90 3.76 23.38
CA LYS A 266 -12.95 4.70 23.99
C LYS A 266 -12.92 4.46 25.50
N THR A 267 -12.69 3.23 25.94
CA THR A 267 -12.54 2.88 27.37
C THR A 267 -11.74 1.59 27.56
N SER A 268 -10.41 1.60 27.37
CA SER A 268 -9.51 0.57 27.94
C SER A 268 -8.01 0.82 27.77
N PHE A 269 -7.53 2.07 27.81
CA PHE A 269 -6.09 2.34 27.97
C PHE A 269 -5.85 3.41 29.04
N ILE A 270 -6.20 3.06 30.28
CA ILE A 270 -5.48 3.49 31.49
C ILE A 270 -5.49 2.28 32.44
N SER A 271 -4.41 1.50 32.40
CA SER A 271 -3.84 0.73 33.53
C SER A 271 -2.51 0.14 33.12
#